data_AF-A0A954KWY6-F1
#
_entry.id   AF-A0A954KWY6-F1
#
_cell.length_a   1.000
_cell.length_b   1.000
_cell.length_c   1.000
_cell.angle_alpha   90.00
_cell.angle_beta   90.00
_cell.angle_gamma   90.00
#
_symmetry.space_group_name_H-M   'P 1'
#
loop_
_entity.id
_entity.type
_entity.pdbx_description
1 polymer ?
#
loop_
_entity_poly.entity_id
_entity_poly.type
_entity_poly.pdbx_seq_one_letter_code
_entity_poly.pdbx_strand_id
1 'polypeptide(L)'
;PDVIKGIVEQSDGVFETRDFVPLPCAHPNCHQLTYVYRKNGQAVPLTRFVNAAENLDLLANGITFTRPRVKEVIDRYLNSCGDDCGCGTPGTVSLQMPAESSAKPSSTPELSPQEMAVAVEFFANAMNETLSPQDVFRITITNFLDAYTFDTRRLMKCCTHHILPSGHVIPFCAYNVLYRNGHLPLPELVNK
;
A
#
# COMPACT_ATOMS: atom_id res chain seq x y z
N PRO A 1 13.71 7.15 4.56
CA PRO A 1 14.59 6.29 3.74
C PRO A 1 15.26 7.14 2.65
N ASP A 2 16.57 7.02 2.44
CA ASP A 2 17.30 7.92 1.53
C ASP A 2 16.84 7.78 0.07
N VAL A 3 16.43 6.57 -0.33
CA VAL A 3 15.81 6.32 -1.64
C VAL A 3 14.53 7.15 -1.83
N ILE A 4 13.69 7.28 -0.80
CA ILE A 4 12.46 8.10 -0.88
C ILE A 4 12.83 9.58 -1.08
N LYS A 5 13.81 10.08 -0.34
CA LYS A 5 14.30 11.46 -0.51
C LYS A 5 14.81 11.68 -1.93
N GLY A 6 15.62 10.76 -2.44
CA GLY A 6 16.13 10.82 -3.80
C GLY A 6 15.03 10.79 -4.87
N ILE A 7 13.98 10.00 -4.68
CA ILE A 7 12.81 10.01 -5.59
C ILE A 7 12.13 11.37 -5.55
N VAL A 8 11.83 11.89 -4.35
CA VAL A 8 11.16 13.19 -4.18
C VAL A 8 11.96 14.30 -4.88
N GLU A 9 13.27 14.38 -4.61
CA GLU A 9 14.18 15.38 -5.21
C GLU A 9 14.26 15.29 -6.74
N GLN A 10 14.18 14.09 -7.31
CA GLN A 10 14.30 13.87 -8.76
C GLN A 10 12.95 13.89 -9.50
N SER A 11 11.84 14.01 -8.78
CA SER A 11 10.49 13.87 -9.34
C SER A 11 9.80 15.18 -9.71
N ASP A 12 10.46 16.32 -9.54
CA ASP A 12 9.92 17.66 -9.86
C ASP A 12 8.50 17.89 -9.28
N GLY A 13 8.29 17.47 -8.02
CA GLY A 13 7.02 17.62 -7.30
C GLY A 13 5.97 16.53 -7.56
N VAL A 14 6.25 15.56 -8.44
CA VAL A 14 5.33 14.43 -8.67
C VAL A 14 5.16 13.56 -7.43
N PHE A 15 6.22 13.36 -6.64
CA PHE A 15 6.18 12.58 -5.41
C PHE A 15 6.55 13.42 -4.19
N GLU A 16 5.87 13.17 -3.08
CA GLU A 16 6.19 13.65 -1.75
C GLU A 16 6.52 12.48 -0.82
N THR A 17 7.21 12.75 0.29
CA THR A 17 7.57 11.70 1.26
C THR A 17 6.31 11.03 1.85
N ARG A 18 5.22 11.79 2.03
CA ARG A 18 3.94 11.27 2.55
C ARG A 18 3.25 10.29 1.61
N ASP A 19 3.62 10.28 0.33
CA ASP A 19 2.99 9.42 -0.67
C ASP A 19 3.43 7.95 -0.52
N PHE A 20 4.49 7.69 0.25
CA PHE A 20 5.02 6.36 0.54
C PHE A 20 4.58 5.89 1.92
N VAL A 21 3.95 4.71 1.97
CA VAL A 21 3.43 4.10 3.19
C VAL A 21 4.09 2.75 3.46
N PRO A 22 4.26 2.35 4.73
CA PRO A 22 4.79 1.03 5.06
C PRO A 22 3.84 -0.08 4.60
N LEU A 23 4.41 -1.20 4.15
CA LEU A 23 3.63 -2.41 3.87
C LEU A 23 3.06 -2.98 5.20
N PRO A 24 1.77 -3.31 5.29
CA PRO A 24 1.11 -3.60 6.56
C PRO A 24 1.48 -4.97 7.14
N CYS A 25 1.80 -5.94 6.27
CA CYS A 25 2.16 -7.29 6.69
C CYS A 25 3.62 -7.44 7.15
N ALA A 26 4.45 -6.42 6.91
CA ALA A 26 5.88 -6.46 7.21
C ALA A 26 6.26 -5.42 8.27
N HIS A 27 7.51 -5.47 8.72
CA HIS A 27 8.04 -4.41 9.57
C HIS A 27 8.07 -3.07 8.77
N PRO A 28 7.67 -1.92 9.35
CA PRO A 28 7.59 -0.63 8.65
C PRO A 28 8.89 -0.21 7.95
N ASN A 29 10.03 -0.55 8.54
CA ASN A 29 11.35 -0.24 7.97
C ASN A 29 11.83 -1.21 6.88
N CYS A 30 11.09 -2.27 6.56
CA CYS A 30 11.49 -3.27 5.56
C CYS A 30 10.92 -2.95 4.18
N HIS A 31 9.65 -2.53 4.09
CA HIS A 31 9.01 -2.23 2.82
C HIS A 31 8.22 -0.93 2.92
N GLN A 32 8.45 -0.06 1.95
CA GLN A 32 7.68 1.15 1.70
C GLN A 32 7.09 1.05 0.31
N LEU A 33 5.86 1.51 0.11
CA LEU A 33 5.18 1.39 -1.16
C LEU A 33 4.35 2.63 -1.47
N THR A 34 4.12 2.85 -2.76
CA THR A 34 3.12 3.79 -3.26
C THR A 34 2.51 3.23 -4.54
N TYR A 35 1.25 3.60 -4.79
CA TYR A 35 0.54 3.29 -6.03
C TYR A 35 0.34 4.58 -6.80
N VAL A 36 0.51 4.52 -8.10
CA VAL A 36 0.52 5.69 -8.96
C VAL A 36 -0.46 5.46 -10.09
N TYR A 37 -1.39 6.39 -10.25
CA TYR A 37 -2.25 6.44 -11.43
C TYR A 37 -1.58 7.28 -12.51
N ARG A 38 -1.50 6.74 -13.71
CA ARG A 38 -0.87 7.33 -14.87
C ARG A 38 -1.93 7.58 -15.93
N LYS A 39 -2.12 8.84 -16.31
CA LYS A 39 -3.01 9.22 -17.41
C LYS A 39 -2.46 10.40 -18.18
N ASN A 40 -2.50 10.35 -19.51
CA ASN A 40 -2.08 11.45 -20.40
C ASN A 40 -0.67 12.00 -20.10
N GLY A 41 0.26 11.14 -19.66
CA GLY A 41 1.63 11.52 -19.31
C GLY A 41 1.79 12.11 -17.90
N GLN A 42 0.71 12.29 -17.14
CA GLN A 42 0.75 12.69 -15.73
C GLN A 42 0.73 11.45 -14.83
N ALA A 43 1.46 11.54 -13.72
CA ALA A 43 1.52 10.52 -12.69
C ALA A 43 1.05 11.14 -11.37
N VAL A 44 0.02 10.56 -10.75
CA VAL A 44 -0.51 11.05 -9.47
C VAL A 44 -0.51 9.90 -8.46
N PRO A 45 0.16 10.06 -7.31
CA PRO A 45 0.10 9.06 -6.25
C PRO A 45 -1.32 8.89 -5.72
N LEU A 46 -1.81 7.66 -5.74
CA LEU A 46 -3.16 7.32 -5.26
C LEU A 46 -3.33 7.64 -3.78
N THR A 47 -2.25 7.61 -3.00
CA THR A 47 -2.24 7.92 -1.56
C THR A 47 -2.71 9.34 -1.22
N ARG A 48 -2.79 10.24 -2.21
CA ARG A 48 -3.29 11.61 -2.02
C ARG A 48 -4.82 11.71 -1.92
N PHE A 49 -5.55 10.79 -2.55
CA PHE A 49 -7.02 10.80 -2.62
C PHE A 49 -7.67 9.45 -2.35
N VAL A 50 -6.89 8.38 -2.19
CA VAL A 50 -7.33 7.08 -1.68
C VAL A 50 -6.70 6.90 -0.31
N ASN A 51 -7.53 6.74 0.73
CA ASN A 51 -7.04 6.43 2.06
C ASN A 51 -6.41 5.04 2.03
N ALA A 52 -5.07 5.00 2.06
CA ALA A 52 -4.32 3.76 2.09
C ALA A 52 -4.73 2.94 3.31
N ALA A 53 -4.85 3.54 4.51
CA ALA A 53 -5.16 2.82 5.75
C ALA A 53 -6.45 1.99 5.68
N GLU A 54 -7.47 2.47 4.96
CA GLU A 54 -8.79 1.85 4.86
C GLU A 54 -8.95 0.91 3.64
N ASN A 55 -8.01 0.96 2.69
CA ASN A 55 -8.03 0.22 1.42
C ASN A 55 -6.76 -0.61 1.18
N LEU A 56 -5.92 -0.78 2.21
CA LEU A 56 -4.65 -1.52 2.14
C LEU A 56 -4.85 -2.98 1.71
N ASP A 57 -5.97 -3.63 2.00
CA ASP A 57 -6.23 -5.02 1.55
C ASP A 57 -6.46 -5.15 0.05
N LEU A 58 -6.79 -4.04 -0.61
CA LEU A 58 -7.08 -3.93 -2.03
C LEU A 58 -5.80 -3.58 -2.80
N LEU A 59 -4.90 -2.84 -2.14
CA LEU A 59 -3.59 -2.47 -2.63
C LEU A 59 -2.52 -3.54 -2.31
N ALA A 60 -2.30 -3.87 -1.03
CA ALA A 60 -1.18 -4.67 -0.55
C ALA A 60 -1.15 -6.13 -1.01
N ASN A 61 -2.30 -6.73 -1.31
CA ASN A 61 -2.42 -8.17 -1.61
C ASN A 61 -2.80 -8.49 -3.07
N GLY A 62 -2.92 -7.47 -3.94
CA GLY A 62 -3.19 -7.66 -5.35
C GLY A 62 -2.12 -7.01 -6.23
N ILE A 63 -1.38 -7.81 -6.99
CA ILE A 63 -0.76 -7.34 -8.25
C ILE A 63 -1.88 -7.02 -9.27
N THR A 64 -3.09 -7.51 -9.02
CA THR A 64 -4.25 -7.43 -9.90
C THR A 64 -5.40 -6.70 -9.20
N PHE A 65 -5.83 -5.58 -9.80
CA PHE A 65 -7.13 -4.98 -9.50
C PHE A 65 -8.22 -5.94 -10.00
N THR A 66 -8.83 -6.70 -9.09
CA THR A 66 -9.93 -7.61 -9.44
C THR A 66 -11.29 -6.93 -9.18
N ARG A 67 -12.29 -7.27 -10.02
CA ARG A 67 -13.67 -6.72 -9.99
C ARG A 67 -14.29 -6.54 -8.60
N PRO A 68 -14.21 -7.52 -7.66
CA PRO A 68 -14.86 -7.37 -6.35
C PRO A 68 -14.17 -6.34 -5.47
N ARG A 69 -12.84 -6.23 -5.63
CA ARG A 69 -11.98 -5.37 -4.80
C ARG A 69 -12.20 -3.89 -5.10
N VAL A 70 -12.38 -3.52 -6.37
CA VAL A 70 -12.59 -2.12 -6.77
C VAL A 70 -13.91 -1.57 -6.23
N LYS A 71 -14.98 -2.38 -6.28
CA LYS A 71 -16.29 -2.03 -5.75
C LYS A 71 -16.26 -1.72 -4.24
N GLU A 72 -15.47 -2.48 -3.48
CA GLU A 72 -15.30 -2.25 -2.04
C GLU A 72 -14.59 -0.93 -1.71
N VAL A 73 -13.59 -0.51 -2.52
CA VAL A 73 -12.94 0.81 -2.37
C VAL A 73 -13.97 1.93 -2.56
N ILE A 74 -14.79 1.80 -3.62
CA ILE A 74 -15.75 2.82 -4.03
C ILE A 74 -16.85 2.95 -2.99
N ASP A 75 -17.39 1.84 -2.50
CA ASP A 75 -18.42 1.86 -1.46
C ASP A 75 -17.88 2.51 -0.18
N ARG A 76 -16.62 2.27 0.21
CA ARG A 76 -15.99 2.92 1.38
C ARG A 76 -15.72 4.41 1.17
N TYR A 77 -15.30 4.82 -0.02
CA TYR A 77 -15.04 6.22 -0.35
C TYR A 77 -16.35 7.04 -0.46
N LEU A 78 -17.39 6.45 -1.07
CA LEU A 78 -18.71 7.08 -1.14
C LEU A 78 -19.37 7.18 0.25
N ASN A 79 -19.17 6.19 1.12
CA ASN A 79 -19.66 6.22 2.49
C ASN A 79 -18.82 7.11 3.44
N SER A 80 -17.54 7.37 3.13
CA SER A 80 -16.73 8.34 3.89
C SER A 80 -17.06 9.78 3.51
N CYS A 81 -17.64 10.00 2.34
CA CYS A 81 -18.41 11.20 1.99
C CYS A 81 -19.79 11.17 2.67
N GLY A 82 -19.83 11.20 4.01
CA GLY A 82 -21.08 11.24 4.77
C GLY A 82 -21.79 12.59 4.73
N ASP A 83 -23.05 12.56 4.28
CA ASP A 83 -24.24 13.28 4.80
C ASP A 83 -24.28 14.82 5.03
N ASP A 84 -23.26 15.63 4.67
CA ASP A 84 -23.37 17.12 4.74
C ASP A 84 -23.18 17.84 3.39
N CYS A 85 -22.85 17.11 2.32
CA CYS A 85 -22.92 17.67 0.97
C CYS A 85 -24.34 17.42 0.43
N GLY A 86 -25.14 18.48 0.32
CA GLY A 86 -26.53 18.49 -0.16
C GLY A 86 -26.74 18.03 -1.61
N CYS A 87 -26.28 16.84 -1.95
CA CYS A 87 -26.50 16.14 -3.19
C CYS A 87 -27.80 15.34 -3.06
N GLY A 88 -28.93 15.97 -3.36
CA GLY A 88 -30.25 15.34 -3.30
C GLY A 88 -30.35 14.05 -4.14
N THR A 89 -30.95 13.03 -3.54
CA THR A 89 -31.23 11.68 -4.08
C THR A 89 -32.24 11.66 -5.24
N PRO A 90 -32.44 10.52 -5.94
CA PRO A 90 -33.40 9.54 -5.41
C PRO A 90 -32.92 8.08 -5.54
N GLY A 91 -32.98 7.31 -4.45
CA GLY A 91 -32.80 5.85 -4.50
C GLY A 91 -32.45 5.16 -3.18
N THR A 92 -33.27 5.37 -2.15
CA THR A 92 -33.44 4.55 -0.93
C THR A 92 -32.64 3.26 -0.80
N VAL A 93 -31.75 3.18 0.20
CA VAL A 93 -31.73 2.07 1.19
C VAL A 93 -31.34 2.63 2.56
N SER A 94 -32.33 2.69 3.45
CA SER A 94 -32.16 2.87 4.88
C SER A 94 -31.73 1.55 5.49
N LEU A 95 -30.65 1.54 6.28
CA LEU A 95 -30.46 0.56 7.36
C LEU A 95 -29.63 1.22 8.48
N GLN A 96 -30.30 1.39 9.62
CA GLN A 96 -29.82 1.99 10.86
C GLN A 96 -28.46 1.47 11.36
N MET A 97 -27.72 2.40 11.96
CA MET A 97 -26.52 2.25 12.81
C MET A 97 -26.72 1.29 14.01
N PRO A 98 -25.61 0.89 14.65
CA PRO A 98 -25.39 1.41 16.00
C PRO A 98 -24.06 2.14 16.18
N ALA A 99 -24.06 2.98 17.21
CA ALA A 99 -23.10 4.00 17.56
C ALA A 99 -21.83 3.48 18.26
N GLU A 100 -20.85 4.38 18.33
CA GLU A 100 -19.68 4.43 19.23
C GLU A 100 -18.40 3.66 18.83
N SER A 101 -17.41 4.34 18.26
CA SER A 101 -16.45 5.12 19.05
C SER A 101 -15.39 5.79 18.17
N SER A 102 -15.33 7.10 18.31
CA SER A 102 -14.28 8.07 18.03
C SER A 102 -12.90 7.55 17.58
N ALA A 103 -12.55 7.86 16.33
CA ALA A 103 -11.30 8.56 15.98
C ALA A 103 -11.40 9.07 14.54
N LYS A 104 -11.75 10.35 14.35
CA LYS A 104 -11.48 11.07 13.10
C LYS A 104 -9.96 11.24 12.95
N PRO A 105 -9.33 10.86 11.83
CA PRO A 105 -8.15 11.55 11.32
C PRO A 105 -8.66 12.54 10.25
N SER A 106 -8.96 13.79 10.60
CA SER A 106 -8.06 14.96 10.53
C SER A 106 -7.31 15.09 9.19
N SER A 107 -7.67 16.15 8.45
CA SER A 107 -7.14 16.69 7.19
C SER A 107 -7.29 15.82 5.94
N THR A 108 -8.36 16.05 5.17
CA THR A 108 -8.29 15.93 3.71
C THR A 108 -7.14 16.82 3.23
N PRO A 109 -6.11 16.28 2.54
CA PRO A 109 -5.10 17.11 1.91
C PRO A 109 -5.81 18.07 0.94
N GLU A 110 -5.44 19.36 0.95
CA GLU A 110 -5.87 20.29 -0.09
C GLU A 110 -5.29 19.81 -1.42
N LEU A 111 -6.09 19.02 -2.16
CA LEU A 111 -5.76 18.56 -3.50
C LEU A 111 -5.76 19.76 -4.43
N SER A 112 -4.73 19.89 -5.26
CA SER A 112 -4.74 20.88 -6.34
C SER A 112 -5.92 20.58 -7.29
N PRO A 113 -6.46 21.60 -7.99
CA PRO A 113 -7.56 21.41 -8.94
C PRO A 113 -7.27 20.33 -10.00
N GLN A 114 -5.99 20.15 -10.35
CA GLN A 114 -5.53 19.15 -11.31
C GLN A 114 -5.58 17.74 -10.72
N GLU A 115 -5.11 17.55 -9.48
CA GLU A 115 -5.19 16.26 -8.80
C GLU A 115 -6.64 15.82 -8.55
N MET A 116 -7.52 16.77 -8.27
CA MET A 116 -8.95 16.49 -8.07
C MET A 116 -9.62 16.02 -9.37
N ALA A 117 -9.28 16.62 -10.52
CA ALA A 117 -9.77 16.17 -11.82
C ALA A 117 -9.30 14.73 -12.14
N VAL A 118 -8.03 14.44 -11.87
CA VAL A 118 -7.45 13.09 -12.06
C VAL A 118 -8.08 12.07 -11.10
N ALA A 119 -8.35 12.46 -9.85
CA ALA A 119 -9.02 11.59 -8.88
C ALA A 119 -10.44 11.24 -9.32
N VAL A 120 -11.23 12.22 -9.77
CA VAL A 120 -12.58 11.98 -10.30
C VAL A 120 -12.54 11.05 -11.52
N GLU A 121 -11.58 11.26 -12.43
CA GLU A 121 -11.38 10.37 -13.58
C GLU A 121 -11.00 8.95 -13.15
N PHE A 122 -10.10 8.80 -12.18
CA PHE A 122 -9.73 7.50 -11.61
C PHE A 122 -10.96 6.78 -11.05
N PHE A 123 -11.76 7.44 -10.21
CA PHE A 123 -12.97 6.84 -9.64
C PHE A 123 -14.00 6.50 -10.70
N ALA A 124 -14.22 7.36 -11.69
CA ALA A 124 -15.13 7.08 -12.80
C ALA A 124 -14.68 5.85 -13.61
N ASN A 125 -13.39 5.74 -13.92
CA ASN A 125 -12.83 4.59 -14.63
C ASN A 125 -12.84 3.32 -13.77
N ALA A 126 -12.63 3.45 -12.47
CA ALA A 126 -12.72 2.35 -11.51
C ALA A 126 -14.17 1.82 -11.42
N MET A 127 -15.16 2.72 -11.32
CA MET A 127 -16.59 2.40 -11.25
C MET A 127 -17.09 1.74 -12.54
N ASN A 128 -16.61 2.23 -13.69
CA ASN A 128 -16.97 1.69 -15.00
C ASN A 128 -16.15 0.46 -15.41
N GLU A 129 -15.27 -0.05 -14.53
CA GLU A 129 -14.36 -1.17 -14.80
C GLU A 129 -13.48 -0.97 -16.06
N THR A 130 -13.11 0.26 -16.38
CA THR A 130 -12.31 0.59 -17.57
C THR A 130 -10.81 0.75 -17.29
N LEU A 131 -10.38 0.58 -16.03
CA LEU A 131 -8.97 0.66 -15.64
C LEU A 131 -8.14 -0.50 -16.24
N SER A 132 -7.11 -0.14 -17.01
CA SER A 132 -6.12 -1.08 -17.52
C SER A 132 -4.92 -1.21 -16.56
N PRO A 133 -4.23 -2.36 -16.51
CA PRO A 133 -2.94 -2.47 -15.83
C PRO A 133 -1.88 -1.45 -16.29
N GLN A 134 -2.06 -0.84 -17.46
CA GLN A 134 -1.17 0.22 -17.95
C GLN A 134 -1.45 1.58 -17.30
N ASP A 135 -2.62 1.77 -16.68
CA ASP A 135 -3.02 3.03 -16.06
C ASP A 135 -2.56 3.12 -14.60
N VAL A 136 -2.23 2.00 -13.95
CA VAL A 136 -1.76 1.98 -12.56
C VAL A 136 -0.47 1.19 -12.45
N PHE A 137 0.52 1.75 -11.77
CA PHE A 137 1.72 1.03 -11.40
C PHE A 137 2.07 1.25 -9.94
N ARG A 138 2.90 0.36 -9.40
CA ARG A 138 3.33 0.37 -8.00
C ARG A 138 4.83 0.56 -7.91
N ILE A 139 5.26 1.46 -7.03
CA ILE A 139 6.67 1.56 -6.62
C ILE A 139 6.78 0.90 -5.25
N THR A 140 7.73 -0.03 -5.10
CA THR A 140 8.03 -0.68 -3.82
C THR A 140 9.51 -0.57 -3.54
N ILE A 141 9.83 -0.01 -2.38
CA ILE A 141 11.18 0.18 -1.88
C ILE A 141 11.37 -0.85 -0.78
N THR A 142 12.27 -1.80 -1.03
CA THR A 142 12.61 -2.87 -0.09
C THR A 142 13.98 -2.60 0.50
N ASN A 143 14.06 -2.58 1.83
CA ASN A 143 15.30 -2.44 2.57
C ASN A 143 15.71 -3.79 3.17
N PHE A 144 16.63 -4.48 2.49
CA PHE A 144 17.22 -5.71 3.00
C PHE A 144 18.22 -5.41 4.11
N LEU A 145 18.37 -6.35 5.04
CA LEU A 145 19.32 -6.24 6.15
C LEU A 145 20.66 -6.83 5.71
N ASP A 146 21.75 -6.17 6.09
CA ASP A 146 23.12 -6.65 5.93
C ASP A 146 23.77 -6.93 7.30
N ALA A 147 25.07 -7.23 7.31
CA ALA A 147 25.82 -7.52 8.54
C ALA A 147 25.90 -6.34 9.52
N TYR A 148 25.79 -5.09 9.05
CA TYR A 148 25.92 -3.88 9.88
C TYR A 148 24.56 -3.34 10.34
N THR A 149 23.51 -3.65 9.60
CA THR A 149 22.13 -3.18 9.84
C THR A 149 21.20 -4.29 10.31
N PHE A 150 21.75 -5.46 10.64
CA PHE A 150 20.99 -6.65 11.04
C PHE A 150 20.13 -6.38 12.28
N ASP A 151 18.84 -6.64 12.17
CA ASP A 151 17.85 -6.42 13.24
C ASP A 151 16.89 -7.61 13.30
N THR A 152 16.93 -8.31 14.43
CA THR A 152 16.10 -9.49 14.68
C THR A 152 14.61 -9.15 14.73
N ARG A 153 14.20 -7.96 15.19
CA ARG A 153 12.78 -7.55 15.23
C ARG A 153 12.20 -7.38 13.83
N ARG A 154 13.00 -6.83 12.91
CA ARG A 154 12.67 -6.75 11.48
C ARG A 154 12.58 -8.14 10.86
N LEU A 155 13.48 -9.03 11.25
CA LEU A 155 13.52 -10.41 10.76
C LEU A 155 12.29 -11.22 11.15
N MET A 156 11.81 -11.09 12.39
CA MET A 156 10.62 -11.81 12.91
C MET A 156 9.32 -11.45 12.19
N LYS A 157 9.28 -10.30 11.48
CA LYS A 157 8.15 -9.85 10.66
C LYS A 157 8.48 -9.84 9.16
N CYS A 158 9.49 -10.59 8.74
CA CYS A 158 9.85 -10.68 7.33
C CYS A 158 8.76 -11.49 6.59
N CYS A 159 8.36 -11.03 5.40
CA CYS A 159 7.43 -11.77 4.54
C CYS A 159 8.15 -12.52 3.39
N THR A 160 9.46 -12.33 3.22
CA THR A 160 10.25 -12.94 2.15
C THR A 160 11.20 -13.99 2.71
N HIS A 161 11.04 -15.24 2.26
CA HIS A 161 11.77 -16.39 2.81
C HIS A 161 12.35 -17.26 1.70
N HIS A 162 13.48 -17.90 2.00
CA HIS A 162 13.95 -19.05 1.27
C HIS A 162 13.41 -20.32 1.90
N ILE A 163 12.92 -21.23 1.05
CA ILE A 163 12.63 -22.61 1.43
C ILE A 163 13.83 -23.44 0.97
N LEU A 164 14.57 -24.00 1.92
CA LEU A 164 15.72 -24.84 1.62
C LEU A 164 15.29 -26.28 1.34
N PRO A 165 16.06 -27.05 0.55
CA PRO A 165 15.78 -28.48 0.32
C PRO A 165 15.70 -29.32 1.60
N SER A 166 16.37 -28.87 2.66
CA SER A 166 16.30 -29.51 3.98
C SER A 166 14.94 -29.35 4.66
N GLY A 167 14.05 -28.46 4.18
CA GLY A 167 12.75 -28.16 4.78
C GLY A 167 12.71 -26.88 5.63
N HIS A 168 13.85 -26.21 5.80
CA HIS A 168 13.93 -24.95 6.54
C HIS A 168 13.28 -23.79 5.78
N VAL A 169 12.48 -22.99 6.49
CA VAL A 169 11.98 -21.70 6.01
C VAL A 169 12.77 -20.60 6.71
N ILE A 170 13.62 -19.91 5.95
CA ILE A 170 14.56 -18.92 6.51
C ILE A 170 14.29 -17.56 5.88
N PRO A 171 14.13 -16.49 6.68
CA PRO A 171 13.98 -15.14 6.14
C PRO A 171 15.14 -14.77 5.21
N PHE A 172 14.84 -14.08 4.11
CA PHE A 172 15.80 -13.77 3.04
C PHE A 172 17.10 -13.13 3.56
N CYS A 173 16.97 -12.15 4.46
CA CYS A 173 18.12 -11.45 5.01
C CYS A 173 18.96 -12.34 5.93
N ALA A 174 18.32 -13.16 6.78
CA ALA A 174 19.04 -14.10 7.64
C ALA A 174 19.78 -15.14 6.82
N TYR A 175 19.16 -15.65 5.75
CA TYR A 175 19.86 -16.56 4.85
C TYR A 175 21.12 -15.93 4.27
N ASN A 176 21.01 -14.73 3.68
CA ASN A 176 22.16 -14.09 3.02
C ASN A 176 23.26 -13.63 3.99
N VAL A 177 22.92 -13.23 5.22
CA VAL A 177 23.90 -12.75 6.21
C VAL A 177 24.49 -13.88 7.05
N LEU A 178 23.68 -14.87 7.46
CA LEU A 178 24.09 -15.87 8.46
C LEU A 178 24.38 -17.25 7.86
N TYR A 179 23.56 -17.72 6.92
CA TYR A 179 23.57 -19.13 6.51
C TYR A 179 24.25 -19.38 5.16
N ARG A 180 24.19 -18.42 4.23
CA ARG A 180 24.70 -18.57 2.86
C ARG A 180 26.17 -18.96 2.80
N ASN A 181 26.98 -18.36 3.67
CA ASN A 181 28.42 -18.63 3.77
C ASN A 181 28.77 -19.58 4.94
N GLY A 182 27.77 -20.17 5.60
CA GLY A 182 27.98 -21.09 6.71
C GLY A 182 28.49 -20.45 8.01
N HIS A 183 28.20 -19.17 8.28
CA HIS A 183 28.59 -18.54 9.55
C HIS A 183 27.86 -19.14 10.76
N LEU A 184 26.64 -19.66 10.53
CA LEU A 184 25.84 -20.37 11.52
C LEU A 184 25.35 -21.71 10.95
N PRO A 185 25.31 -22.77 11.76
CA PRO A 185 24.65 -24.01 11.37
C PRO A 185 23.15 -23.79 11.29
N LEU A 186 22.48 -24.51 10.38
CA LEU A 186 21.02 -24.54 10.34
C LEU A 186 20.49 -25.12 11.66
N PRO A 187 19.39 -24.57 12.21
CA PRO A 187 18.75 -25.15 13.39
C PRO A 187 18.29 -26.59 13.10
N GLU A 188 18.05 -27.40 14.12
CA GLU A 188 17.45 -28.71 13.90
C GLU A 188 15.95 -28.56 13.58
N LEU A 189 15.47 -29.30 12.58
CA LEU A 189 14.04 -29.36 12.30
C LEU A 189 13.37 -30.27 13.33
N VAL A 190 12.60 -29.64 14.22
CA VAL A 190 11.74 -30.38 15.13
C VAL A 190 10.53 -30.85 14.33
N ASN A 191 10.50 -32.12 13.95
CA ASN A 191 9.30 -32.76 13.44
C ASN A 191 8.20 -32.62 14.50
N LYS A 192 7.18 -31.83 14.22
CA LYS A 192 5.92 -31.81 14.98
C LYS A 192 4.88 -32.64 14.27
#